data_AF-A0A6A1YYU6-F1
#
_entry.id   AF-A0A6A1YYU6-F1
#
_cell.length_a   1.000
_cell.length_b   1.000
_cell.length_c   1.000
_cell.angle_alpha   90.00
_cell.angle_beta   90.00
_cell.angle_gamma   90.00
#
_symmetry.space_group_name_H-M   'P 1'
#
loop_
_entity.id
_entity.type
_entity.pdbx_description
1 polymer ?
#
loop_
_entity_poly.entity_id
_entity_poly.type
_entity_poly.pdbx_seq_one_letter_code
_entity_poly.pdbx_strand_id
1 'polypeptide(L)'
;MNIIRDLRNATSHNNCLINNIAEKMDESKHPDIEITNFIKRLNIVSTQTRRKQLRKKFVYNIVVLLFVYCSLIPIEAKRNRIRQLKELMDSISTNDEFFKSNPQITSVNNFFNKLIDKLAEEC
;
A
#
# COMPACT_ATOMS: atom_id res chain seq x y z
N MET A 1 -11.74 -12.33 10.11
CA MET A 1 -11.13 -10.98 10.18
C MET A 1 -11.35 -10.31 8.82
N ASN A 2 -11.96 -9.13 8.77
CA ASN A 2 -12.31 -8.47 7.51
C ASN A 2 -11.38 -7.26 7.34
N ILE A 3 -10.39 -7.40 6.46
CA ILE A 3 -9.23 -6.50 6.36
C ILE A 3 -9.64 -5.03 6.20
N ILE A 4 -10.59 -4.74 5.32
CA ILE A 4 -11.05 -3.36 5.06
C ILE A 4 -11.78 -2.78 6.27
N ARG A 5 -12.67 -3.59 6.86
CA ARG A 5 -13.41 -3.21 8.07
C ARG A 5 -12.46 -2.90 9.23
N ASP A 6 -11.46 -3.75 9.43
CA ASP A 6 -10.53 -3.65 10.55
C ASP A 6 -9.53 -2.49 10.34
N LEU A 7 -9.10 -2.23 9.09
CA LEU A 7 -8.31 -1.05 8.72
C LEU A 7 -9.07 0.24 9.02
N ARG A 8 -10.33 0.35 8.59
CA ARG A 8 -11.18 1.51 8.88
C ARG A 8 -11.32 1.73 10.38
N ASN A 9 -11.59 0.67 11.15
CA ASN A 9 -11.73 0.75 12.61
C ASN A 9 -10.42 1.25 13.26
N ALA A 10 -9.26 0.78 12.80
CA ALA A 10 -7.99 1.27 13.31
C ALA A 10 -7.79 2.78 13.03
N THR A 11 -8.16 3.25 11.84
CA THR A 11 -8.09 4.68 11.51
C THR A 11 -9.07 5.53 12.30
N SER A 12 -10.29 5.05 12.59
CA SER A 12 -11.30 5.81 13.35
C SER A 12 -10.98 5.91 14.84
N HIS A 13 -10.20 4.97 15.37
CA HIS A 13 -9.76 4.98 16.77
C HIS A 13 -8.38 5.64 16.95
N ASN A 14 -7.85 6.35 15.94
CA ASN A 14 -6.55 7.03 15.96
C ASN A 14 -5.35 6.10 16.25
N ASN A 15 -5.43 4.82 15.89
CA ASN A 15 -4.29 3.92 16.00
C ASN A 15 -3.23 4.30 14.96
N CYS A 16 -2.00 4.59 15.39
CA CYS A 16 -0.90 4.86 14.47
C CYS A 16 -0.48 3.59 13.72
N LEU A 17 -0.98 3.42 12.49
CA LEU A 17 -0.68 2.27 11.64
C LEU A 17 0.81 2.14 11.30
N ILE A 18 1.53 3.27 11.26
CA ILE A 18 2.96 3.32 10.93
C ILE A 18 3.82 2.76 12.08
N ASN A 19 3.36 2.80 13.34
CA ASN A 19 4.14 2.24 14.46
C ASN A 19 4.46 0.75 14.27
N ASN A 20 3.58 0.03 13.57
CA ASN A 20 3.73 -1.40 13.27
C ASN A 20 4.07 -1.66 11.79
N ILE A 21 4.74 -0.72 11.11
CA ILE A 21 5.03 -0.80 9.67
C ILE A 21 5.84 -2.03 9.24
N ALA A 22 6.66 -2.58 10.16
CA ALA A 22 7.47 -3.77 9.95
C ALA A 22 6.78 -5.07 10.40
N GLU A 23 5.61 -4.98 11.05
CA GLU A 23 4.87 -6.14 11.55
C GLU A 23 4.46 -7.06 10.39
N LYS A 24 4.89 -8.31 10.48
CA LYS A 24 4.58 -9.32 9.47
C LYS A 24 3.27 -10.01 9.78
N MET A 25 2.63 -10.54 8.74
CA MET A 25 1.57 -11.52 8.88
C MET A 25 2.11 -12.75 9.63
N ASP A 26 1.20 -13.44 10.32
CA ASP A 26 1.47 -14.74 10.93
C ASP A 26 2.15 -15.68 9.92
N GLU A 27 3.06 -16.54 10.38
CA GLU A 27 3.79 -17.45 9.49
C GLU A 27 2.87 -18.39 8.71
N SER A 28 1.77 -18.82 9.34
CA SER A 28 0.72 -19.65 8.73
C SER A 28 -0.12 -18.91 7.68
N LYS A 29 -0.02 -17.57 7.59
CA LYS A 29 -0.79 -16.74 6.67
C LYS A 29 0.03 -16.33 5.46
N HIS A 30 -0.60 -16.43 4.30
CA HIS A 30 -0.04 -16.00 3.03
C HIS A 30 -0.90 -14.88 2.42
N PRO A 31 -0.27 -13.95 1.68
CA PRO A 31 -0.99 -13.01 0.83
C PRO A 31 -1.87 -13.78 -0.17
N ASP A 32 -3.07 -13.26 -0.40
CA ASP A 32 -3.98 -13.83 -1.39
C ASP A 32 -3.34 -13.81 -2.80
N ILE A 33 -3.65 -14.82 -3.61
CA ILE A 33 -3.10 -14.97 -4.95
C ILE A 33 -3.56 -13.86 -5.88
N GLU A 34 -4.80 -13.38 -5.76
CA GLU A 34 -5.34 -12.28 -6.56
C GLU A 34 -4.59 -10.98 -6.25
N ILE A 35 -4.35 -10.72 -4.97
CA ILE A 35 -3.57 -9.56 -4.51
C ILE A 35 -2.12 -9.64 -4.98
N THR A 36 -1.53 -10.83 -4.92
CA THR A 36 -0.17 -11.06 -5.41
C THR A 36 -0.09 -10.86 -6.92
N ASN A 37 -1.07 -11.34 -7.67
CA ASN A 37 -1.16 -11.20 -9.12
C ASN A 37 -1.44 -9.76 -9.54
N PHE A 38 -2.24 -9.02 -8.79
CA PHE A 38 -2.46 -7.59 -8.99
C PHE A 38 -1.13 -6.82 -8.98
N ILE A 39 -0.32 -6.98 -7.93
CA ILE A 39 1.00 -6.32 -7.86
C ILE A 39 1.97 -6.87 -8.92
N LYS A 40 1.89 -8.17 -9.25
CA LYS A 40 2.71 -8.77 -10.31
C LYS A 40 2.40 -8.14 -11.68
N ARG A 41 1.13 -7.91 -12.01
CA ARG A 41 0.68 -7.29 -13.27
C ARG A 41 1.23 -5.87 -13.44
N LEU A 42 1.26 -5.09 -12.34
CA LEU A 42 1.74 -3.72 -12.35
C LEU A 42 3.26 -3.61 -12.61
N ASN A 43 4.02 -4.70 -12.42
CA ASN A 43 5.47 -4.78 -12.67
C ASN A 43 6.31 -3.65 -12.02
N ILE A 44 5.92 -3.21 -10.82
CA ILE A 44 6.56 -2.08 -10.12
C ILE A 44 7.83 -2.47 -9.34
N VAL A 45 7.98 -3.75 -8.99
CA VAL A 45 9.09 -4.27 -8.16
C VAL A 45 9.44 -5.71 -8.51
N SER A 46 10.65 -6.15 -8.12
CA SER A 46 11.09 -7.54 -8.26
C SER A 46 10.21 -8.52 -7.48
N THR A 47 10.24 -9.80 -7.88
CA THR A 47 9.50 -10.88 -7.20
C THR A 47 9.87 -10.99 -5.71
N GLN A 48 11.14 -10.83 -5.37
CA GLN A 48 11.65 -10.88 -4.01
C GLN A 48 11.10 -9.70 -3.18
N THR A 49 11.14 -8.49 -3.72
CA THR A 49 10.58 -7.29 -3.07
C THR A 49 9.08 -7.41 -2.89
N ARG A 50 8.34 -7.87 -3.91
CA ARG A 50 6.89 -8.13 -3.81
C ARG A 50 6.57 -9.08 -2.66
N ARG A 51 7.24 -10.24 -2.60
CA ARG A 51 7.04 -11.23 -1.52
C ARG A 51 7.34 -10.64 -0.13
N LYS A 52 8.42 -9.87 -0.01
CA LYS A 52 8.82 -9.22 1.24
C LYS A 52 7.82 -8.17 1.70
N GLN A 53 7.35 -7.30 0.80
CA GLN A 53 6.45 -6.20 1.15
C GLN A 53 5.03 -6.70 1.44
N LEU A 54 4.48 -7.61 0.62
CA LEU A 54 3.13 -8.15 0.82
C LEU A 54 2.99 -8.99 2.10
N ARG A 55 4.10 -9.43 2.71
CA ARG A 55 4.09 -10.07 4.03
C ARG A 55 3.95 -9.10 5.20
N LYS A 56 4.13 -7.79 5.01
CA LYS A 56 3.92 -6.78 6.05
C LYS A 56 2.43 -6.47 6.15
N LYS A 57 1.83 -6.56 7.35
CA LYS A 57 0.39 -6.36 7.57
C LYS A 57 -0.07 -4.99 7.06
N PHE A 58 0.68 -3.93 7.41
CA PHE A 58 0.38 -2.57 6.96
C PHE A 58 0.32 -2.46 5.44
N VAL A 59 1.36 -2.94 4.75
CA VAL A 59 1.42 -2.91 3.27
C VAL A 59 0.28 -3.71 2.66
N TYR A 60 0.08 -4.94 3.13
CA TYR A 60 -0.95 -5.82 2.61
C TYR A 60 -2.35 -5.21 2.73
N ASN A 61 -2.70 -4.65 3.89
CA ASN A 61 -4.02 -4.07 4.13
C ASN A 61 -4.30 -2.89 3.19
N ILE A 62 -3.32 -2.01 2.96
CA ILE A 62 -3.46 -0.88 2.03
C ILE A 62 -3.55 -1.38 0.58
N VAL A 63 -2.76 -2.38 0.20
CA VAL A 63 -2.84 -2.98 -1.15
C VAL A 63 -4.21 -3.61 -1.40
N VAL A 64 -4.78 -4.33 -0.43
CA VAL A 64 -6.14 -4.90 -0.54
C VAL A 64 -7.18 -3.79 -0.70
N LEU A 65 -7.05 -2.69 0.06
CA LEU A 65 -7.93 -1.52 -0.10
C LEU A 65 -7.85 -0.93 -1.51
N LEU A 66 -6.65 -0.71 -2.03
CA LEU A 66 -6.44 -0.19 -3.38
C LEU A 66 -6.96 -1.16 -4.45
N PHE A 67 -6.72 -2.46 -4.29
CA PHE A 67 -7.25 -3.49 -5.19
C PHE A 67 -8.78 -3.43 -5.26
N VAL A 68 -9.46 -3.47 -4.10
CA VAL A 68 -10.93 -3.41 -4.05
C VAL A 68 -11.45 -2.09 -4.64
N TYR A 69 -10.81 -0.97 -4.31
CA TYR A 69 -11.17 0.33 -4.84
C TYR A 69 -11.03 0.39 -6.38
N CYS A 70 -9.90 -0.10 -6.90
CA CYS A 70 -9.65 -0.15 -8.34
C CYS A 70 -10.59 -1.13 -9.06
N SER A 71 -11.10 -2.17 -8.39
CA SER A 71 -12.02 -3.15 -8.99
C SER A 71 -13.48 -2.66 -9.01
N LEU A 72 -13.90 -1.88 -8.01
CA LEU A 72 -15.32 -1.53 -7.83
C LEU A 72 -15.68 -0.11 -8.30
N ILE A 73 -14.73 0.82 -8.34
CA ILE A 73 -15.03 2.24 -8.55
C ILE A 73 -14.94 2.61 -10.05
N PRO A 74 -15.91 3.39 -10.58
CA PRO A 74 -15.86 3.92 -11.95
C PRO A 74 -14.59 4.73 -12.22
N ILE A 75 -14.13 4.72 -13.47
CA ILE A 75 -12.83 5.29 -13.86
C ILE A 75 -12.67 6.77 -13.49
N GLU A 76 -13.72 7.59 -13.64
CA GLU A 76 -13.65 9.03 -13.35
C GLU A 76 -13.46 9.33 -11.85
N ALA A 77 -14.20 8.62 -10.99
CA ALA A 77 -14.04 8.75 -9.54
C ALA A 77 -12.68 8.19 -9.09
N LYS A 78 -12.22 7.11 -9.73
CA LYS A 78 -10.94 6.47 -9.46
C LYS A 78 -9.76 7.38 -9.81
N ARG A 79 -9.75 7.99 -10.99
CA ARG A 79 -8.74 8.98 -11.42
C ARG A 79 -8.56 10.08 -10.40
N ASN A 80 -9.67 10.71 -9.98
CA ASN A 80 -9.63 11.80 -9.01
C ASN A 80 -9.01 11.38 -7.67
N ARG A 81 -9.37 10.19 -7.18
CA ARG A 81 -8.82 9.68 -5.91
C ARG A 81 -7.36 9.28 -6.02
N ILE A 82 -6.97 8.61 -7.10
CA ILE A 82 -5.57 8.22 -7.32
C ILE A 82 -4.68 9.46 -7.49
N ARG A 83 -5.16 10.51 -8.17
CA ARG A 83 -4.44 11.80 -8.24
C ARG A 83 -4.19 12.39 -6.85
N GLN A 84 -5.21 12.46 -6.00
CA GLN A 84 -5.06 12.96 -4.61
C GLN A 84 -4.09 12.10 -3.79
N LEU A 85 -4.11 10.77 -3.99
CA LEU A 85 -3.15 9.87 -3.34
C LEU A 85 -1.73 10.13 -3.83
N LYS A 86 -1.54 10.37 -5.13
CA LYS A 86 -0.23 10.73 -5.69
C LYS A 86 0.29 12.03 -5.08
N GLU A 87 -0.53 13.09 -5.06
CA GLU A 87 -0.19 14.37 -4.44
C GLU A 87 0.21 14.22 -2.96
N LEU A 88 -0.49 13.38 -2.20
CA LEU A 88 -0.14 13.05 -0.82
C LEU A 88 1.22 12.34 -0.73
N MET A 89 1.46 11.32 -1.55
CA MET A 89 2.71 10.55 -1.54
C MET A 89 3.91 11.41 -1.96
N ASP A 90 3.73 12.32 -2.91
CA ASP A 90 4.75 13.29 -3.32
C ASP A 90 5.09 14.24 -2.16
N SER A 91 4.07 14.77 -1.46
CA SER A 91 4.27 15.61 -0.27
C SER A 91 4.97 14.87 0.87
N ILE A 92 4.62 13.61 1.13
CA ILE A 92 5.32 12.77 2.12
C ILE A 92 6.80 12.62 1.74
N SER A 93 7.08 12.40 0.45
CA SER A 93 8.43 12.20 -0.06
C SER A 93 9.30 13.48 -0.01
N THR A 94 8.69 14.67 0.02
CA THR A 94 9.45 15.92 0.24
C THR A 94 9.99 16.09 1.67
N ASN A 95 9.43 15.38 2.67
CA ASN A 95 9.92 15.39 4.05
C ASN A 95 11.00 14.31 4.28
N ASP A 96 11.92 14.23 3.34
CA ASP A 96 12.80 13.08 3.08
C ASP A 96 13.70 12.74 4.29
N GLU A 97 14.10 13.74 5.07
CA GLU A 97 15.01 13.60 6.21
C GLU A 97 14.42 12.74 7.34
N PHE A 98 13.11 12.86 7.58
CA PHE A 98 12.41 12.06 8.59
C PHE A 98 12.37 10.58 8.19
N PHE A 99 12.08 10.29 6.93
CA PHE A 99 11.89 8.92 6.45
C PHE A 99 13.18 8.18 6.16
N LYS A 100 14.23 8.89 5.70
CA LYS A 100 15.55 8.34 5.39
C LYS A 100 16.27 7.75 6.61
N SER A 101 15.96 8.26 7.81
CA SER A 101 16.53 7.74 9.06
C SER A 101 16.12 6.29 9.38
N ASN A 102 14.98 5.82 8.85
CA ASN A 102 14.46 4.48 9.08
C ASN A 102 14.35 3.65 7.78
N PRO A 103 15.22 2.64 7.58
CA PRO A 103 15.22 1.84 6.36
C PRO A 103 13.91 1.09 6.10
N GLN A 104 13.15 0.71 7.15
CA GLN A 104 11.87 0.03 6.97
C GLN A 104 10.80 0.98 6.43
N ILE A 105 10.74 2.20 6.98
CA ILE A 105 9.79 3.21 6.53
C ILE A 105 10.14 3.64 5.10
N THR A 106 11.42 3.94 4.83
CA THR A 106 11.91 4.24 3.47
C THR A 106 11.53 3.13 2.48
N SER A 107 11.74 1.86 2.85
CA SER A 107 11.44 0.73 1.98
C SER A 107 9.94 0.60 1.68
N VAL A 108 9.07 0.89 2.64
CA VAL A 108 7.62 0.88 2.45
C VAL A 108 7.15 2.10 1.65
N ASN A 109 7.68 3.28 1.93
CA ASN A 109 7.37 4.50 1.19
C ASN A 109 7.73 4.34 -0.30
N ASN A 110 8.92 3.85 -0.60
CA ASN A 110 9.36 3.57 -1.97
C ASN A 110 8.47 2.54 -2.69
N PHE A 111 7.93 1.56 -1.96
CA PHE A 111 6.99 0.60 -2.53
C PHE A 111 5.65 1.29 -2.87
N PHE A 112 5.12 2.11 -1.98
CA PHE A 112 3.87 2.82 -2.20
C PHE A 112 3.98 3.89 -3.29
N ASN A 113 5.08 4.66 -3.36
CA ASN A 113 5.32 5.61 -4.45
C ASN A 113 5.20 4.92 -5.81
N LYS A 114 5.95 3.83 -6.02
CA LYS A 114 5.89 3.08 -7.27
C LYS A 114 4.50 2.49 -7.56
N LEU A 115 3.78 2.04 -6.52
CA LEU A 115 2.42 1.54 -6.68
C LEU A 115 1.46 2.64 -7.12
N ILE A 116 1.45 3.77 -6.42
CA ILE A 116 0.54 4.88 -6.71
C ILE A 116 0.88 5.54 -8.05
N ASP A 117 2.16 5.70 -8.37
CA ASP A 117 2.61 6.17 -9.69
C ASP A 117 2.06 5.28 -10.79
N LYS A 118 2.20 3.96 -10.63
CA LYS A 118 1.70 3.03 -11.65
C LYS A 118 0.18 3.04 -11.78
N LEU A 119 -0.54 3.17 -10.67
CA LEU A 119 -2.00 3.30 -10.69
C LEU A 119 -2.44 4.60 -11.34
N ALA A 120 -1.68 5.69 -11.16
CA ALA A 120 -1.96 6.98 -11.80
C ALA A 120 -1.72 6.92 -13.32
N GLU A 121 -0.75 6.13 -13.79
CA GLU A 121 -0.53 5.88 -15.23
C GLU A 121 -1.64 5.04 -15.87
N GLU A 122 -2.19 4.06 -15.15
CA GLU A 122 -3.25 3.17 -15.65
C GLU A 122 -4.66 3.78 -15.62
N CYS A 123 -4.86 4.87 -14.86
CA CYS A 123 -6.14 5.55 -14.72
C CYS A 123 -6.31 6.62 -15.78
#